data_AF-A0A502CSQ9-F1
#
_entry.id   AF-A0A502CSQ9-F1
#
_cell.length_a   1.000
_cell.length_b   1.000
_cell.length_c   1.000
_cell.angle_alpha   90.00
_cell.angle_beta   90.00
_cell.angle_gamma   90.00
#
_symmetry.space_group_name_H-M   'P 1'
#
loop_
_entity.id
_entity.type
_entity.pdbx_description
1 polymer ?
#
loop_
_entity_poly.entity_id
_entity_poly.type
_entity_poly.pdbx_seq_one_letter_code
_entity_poly.pdbx_strand_id
1 'polypeptide(L)' 'MDPALQSEPRPDTPAAGNALLWMTGSLAAFGAFVILVPGQAGDRTWWWVGLVLIVVGAVTFGLCLRARLAYLREHRGD' A
#
# COMPACT_ATOMS: atom_id res chain seq x y z
N MET A 1 -30.49 1.58 10.29
CA MET A 1 -29.23 1.16 9.65
C MET A 1 -28.43 0.44 10.71
N ASP A 2 -28.29 -0.88 10.55
CA ASP A 2 -27.62 -1.73 11.52
C ASP A 2 -26.10 -1.54 11.41
N PRO A 3 -25.40 -1.08 12.47
CA PRO A 3 -23.94 -0.88 12.43
C PRO A 3 -23.17 -2.19 12.18
N ALA A 4 -23.79 -3.35 12.42
CA ALA A 4 -23.18 -4.66 12.16
C ALA A 4 -23.06 -4.99 10.65
N LEU A 5 -23.81 -4.32 9.77
CA LEU A 5 -23.71 -4.49 8.32
C LEU A 5 -22.55 -3.69 7.68
N GLN A 6 -21.88 -2.81 8.43
CA GLN A 6 -20.67 -2.13 7.95
C GLN A 6 -19.39 -2.94 8.22
N SER A 7 -19.47 -3.95 9.08
CA SER A 7 -18.36 -4.83 9.47
C SER A 7 -18.28 -6.13 8.67
N GLU A 8 -19.22 -6.41 7.76
CA GLU A 8 -19.00 -7.46 6.77
C GLU A 8 -17.93 -6.97 5.78
N PRO A 9 -16.79 -7.68 5.64
CA PRO A 9 -15.82 -7.40 4.60
C PRO A 9 -16.53 -7.53 3.25
N ARG A 10 -16.91 -6.39 2.66
CA ARG A 10 -17.61 -6.38 1.38
C ARG A 10 -16.70 -7.03 0.34
N PRO A 11 -17.14 -8.11 -0.31
CA PRO A 11 -16.27 -8.92 -1.16
C PRO A 11 -15.87 -8.10 -2.39
N ASP A 12 -14.57 -8.13 -2.69
CA ASP A 12 -14.04 -8.08 -4.05
C ASP A 12 -14.52 -6.93 -4.94
N THR A 13 -14.44 -5.68 -4.47
CA THR A 13 -14.48 -4.56 -5.42
C THR A 13 -13.09 -4.39 -6.05
N PRO A 14 -12.91 -4.60 -7.37
CA PRO A 14 -11.62 -4.40 -8.02
C PRO A 14 -11.10 -2.97 -7.87
N ALA A 15 -11.99 -2.01 -7.61
CA ALA A 15 -11.65 -0.63 -7.26
C ALA A 15 -10.94 -0.50 -5.91
N ALA A 16 -11.35 -1.23 -4.87
CA ALA A 16 -10.71 -1.18 -3.55
C ALA A 16 -9.31 -1.79 -3.58
N GLY A 17 -9.14 -2.93 -4.27
CA GLY A 17 -7.81 -3.53 -4.48
C GLY A 17 -6.89 -2.61 -5.29
N ASN A 18 -7.43 -1.87 -6.26
CA ASN A 18 -6.67 -0.88 -7.02
C ASN A 18 -6.28 0.34 -6.17
N ALA A 19 -7.21 0.88 -5.38
CA ALA A 19 -6.95 2.00 -4.48
C ALA A 19 -5.87 1.65 -3.45
N LEU A 20 -5.90 0.42 -2.92
CA LEU A 20 -4.92 -0.06 -1.94
C LEU A 20 -3.52 -0.16 -2.54
N LEU A 21 -3.39 -0.62 -3.79
CA LEU A 21 -2.12 -0.62 -4.53
C LEU A 21 -1.59 0.80 -4.75
N TRP A 22 -2.44 1.73 -5.20
CA TRP A 22 -2.02 3.11 -5.40
C TRP A 22 -1.60 3.79 -4.09
N MET A 23 -2.36 3.62 -3.01
CA MET A 23 -2.02 4.17 -1.70
C MET A 23 -0.68 3.65 -1.17
N THR A 24 -0.46 2.32 -1.24
CA THR A 24 0.77 1.70 -0.73
C THR A 24 1.99 2.05 -1.58
N GLY A 25 1.82 2.14 -2.90
CA GLY A 25 2.85 2.64 -3.82
C GLY A 25 3.20 4.10 -3.55
N SER A 26 2.20 4.97 -3.36
CA SER A 26 2.41 6.37 -2.99
C SER A 26 3.12 6.53 -1.65
N LEU A 27 2.82 5.67 -0.67
CA LEU A 27 3.50 5.67 0.63
C LEU A 27 5.00 5.34 0.48
N ALA A 28 5.34 4.34 -0.33
CA ALA A 28 6.74 4.00 -0.60
C ALA A 28 7.47 5.14 -1.34
N ALA A 29 6.83 5.74 -2.34
CA ALA A 29 7.36 6.89 -3.07
C ALA A 29 7.56 8.11 -2.16
N PHE A 30 6.64 8.33 -1.21
CA PHE A 30 6.77 9.39 -0.21
C PHE A 30 7.93 9.13 0.74
N GLY A 31 8.14 7.89 1.20
CA GLY A 31 9.32 7.54 1.99
C GLY A 31 10.63 7.80 1.25
N ALA A 32 10.69 7.51 -0.06
CA ALA A 32 11.85 7.85 -0.90
C ALA A 32 12.06 9.36 -1.01
N PHE A 33 10.98 10.13 -1.18
CA PHE A 33 11.05 11.59 -1.17
C PHE A 33 11.61 12.12 0.15
N VAL A 34 11.17 11.61 1.30
CA VAL A 34 11.70 12.01 2.63
C VAL A 34 13.21 11.79 2.74
N ILE A 35 13.74 10.72 2.16
CA ILE A 35 15.19 10.45 2.16
C ILE A 35 15.95 11.38 1.21
N LEU A 36 15.37 11.68 0.04
CA LEU A 36 16.04 12.40 -1.04
C LEU A 36 15.98 13.93 -0.93
N VAL A 37 15.08 14.49 -0.11
CA VAL A 37 14.93 15.94 0.02
C VAL A 37 16.08 16.55 0.83
N PRO A 38 16.92 17.41 0.20
CA PRO A 38 17.99 18.10 0.90
C PRO A 38 17.38 19.18 1.82
N GLY A 39 17.68 19.08 3.11
CA GLY A 39 17.13 19.96 4.16
C GLY A 39 16.66 19.21 5.40
N GLN A 40 16.22 17.95 5.27
CA GLN A 40 15.90 17.06 6.40
C GLN A 40 16.97 16.01 6.68
N ALA A 41 17.87 15.78 5.72
CA ALA A 41 18.96 14.80 5.77
C ALA A 41 20.06 15.06 6.82
N GLY A 42 19.99 16.16 7.58
CA GLY A 42 20.91 16.43 8.69
C GLY A 42 20.56 15.65 9.97
N ASP A 43 19.30 15.19 10.10
CA ASP A 43 18.82 14.46 11.27
C ASP A 43 18.57 13.00 10.89
N ARG A 44 19.39 12.11 11.47
CA ARG A 44 19.36 10.66 11.25
C ARG A 44 17.96 10.07 11.46
N THR A 45 17.12 10.74 12.25
CA THR A 45 15.72 10.39 12.49
C THR A 45 14.89 10.40 11.20
N TRP A 46 14.99 11.43 10.37
CA TRP A 46 14.20 11.52 9.13
C TRP A 46 14.59 10.47 8.11
N TRP A 47 15.87 10.10 8.07
CA TRP A 47 16.33 9.00 7.24
C TRP A 47 15.69 7.67 7.66
N TRP A 48 15.62 7.38 8.96
CA TRP A 48 14.91 6.21 9.48
C TRP A 48 13.41 6.25 9.21
N VAL A 49 12.76 7.40 9.37
CA VAL A 49 11.33 7.57 9.05
C VAL A 49 11.08 7.25 7.58
N GLY A 50 11.87 7.82 6.67
CA GLY A 50 11.78 7.53 5.24
C GLY A 50 11.98 6.05 4.94
N LEU A 51 12.98 5.41 5.56
CA LEU A 51 13.24 3.98 5.39
C LEU A 51 12.05 3.12 5.84
N VAL A 52 11.48 3.40 7.02
CA VAL A 52 10.31 2.67 7.53
C VAL A 52 9.12 2.83 6.59
N LEU A 53 8.87 4.04 6.07
CA LEU A 53 7.79 4.29 5.11
C LEU A 53 7.98 3.52 3.80
N ILE A 54 9.21 3.46 3.28
CA ILE A 54 9.55 2.66 2.10
C ILE A 54 9.28 1.18 2.36
N VAL A 55 9.79 0.64 3.47
CA VAL A 55 9.68 -0.79 3.79
C VAL A 55 8.21 -1.18 3.97
N VAL A 56 7.46 -0.43 4.78
CA VAL A 56 6.04 -0.72 5.03
C VAL A 56 5.23 -0.57 3.74
N GLY A 57 5.44 0.51 2.98
CA GLY A 57 4.76 0.72 1.70
C GLY A 57 5.05 -0.38 0.69
N ALA A 58 6.33 -0.75 0.52
CA ALA A 58 6.75 -1.77 -0.45
C ALA A 58 6.28 -3.18 -0.08
N VAL A 59 6.37 -3.57 1.21
CA VAL A 59 5.89 -4.87 1.67
C VAL A 59 4.38 -4.98 1.47
N THR A 60 3.63 -3.94 1.87
CA THR A 60 2.17 -3.94 1.72
C THR A 60 1.77 -3.94 0.24
N PHE A 61 2.45 -3.16 -0.60
CA PHE A 61 2.24 -3.16 -2.05
C PHE A 61 2.49 -4.55 -2.66
N GLY A 62 3.58 -5.22 -2.27
CA GLY A 62 3.91 -6.56 -2.73
C GLY A 62 2.84 -7.59 -2.35
N LEU A 63 2.32 -7.53 -1.13
CA LEU A 63 1.23 -8.40 -0.68
C LEU A 63 -0.06 -8.14 -1.47
N CYS A 64 -0.44 -6.87 -1.66
CA CYS A 64 -1.60 -6.48 -2.45
C CYS A 64 -1.47 -6.92 -3.92
N LEU A 65 -0.29 -6.76 -4.51
CA LEU A 65 -0.02 -7.15 -5.89
C LEU A 65 -0.10 -8.67 -6.03
N ARG A 66 0.49 -9.41 -5.10
CA ARG A 66 0.42 -10.88 -5.07
C ARG A 66 -1.02 -11.37 -4.95
N ALA A 67 -1.81 -10.79 -4.05
CA ALA A 67 -3.22 -11.13 -3.88
C ALA A 67 -4.01 -10.86 -5.17
N ARG A 68 -3.77 -9.71 -5.82
CA ARG A 68 -4.44 -9.38 -7.08
C ARG A 68 -4.03 -10.28 -8.24
N LEU A 69 -2.76 -10.66 -8.32
CA LEU A 69 -2.30 -11.62 -9.34
C LEU A 69 -2.87 -13.02 -9.09
N ALA A 70 -3.02 -13.44 -7.83
CA ALA A 70 -3.70 -14.70 -7.49
C ALA A 70 -5.17 -14.66 -7.94
N TYR A 71 -5.90 -13.60 -7.59
CA TYR A 71 -7.29 -13.40 -8.01
C TYR A 71 -7.44 -13.44 -9.54
N LEU A 72 -6.59 -12.71 -10.26
CA LEU A 72 -6.63 -12.68 -11.72
C LEU A 72 -6.24 -14.00 -12.38
N ARG A 73 -5.42 -14.84 -11.72
CA ARG A 73 -5.09 -16.18 -12.23
C ARG A 73 -6.26 -17.14 -12.08
N GLU A 74 -6.98 -17.04 -10.96
CA GLU A 74 -8.13 -17.88 -10.64
C GLU A 74 -9.35 -17.54 -11.52
N HIS A 75 -9.54 -16.26 -11.87
CA HIS A 75 -10.67 -15.77 -12.67
C HIS A 75 -10.32 -15.53 -14.16
N ARG A 76 -9.24 -16.10 -14.68
CA ARG A 76 -8.84 -15.95 -16.10
C ARG A 76 -9.54 -16.94 -17.04
N GLY A 77 -10.34 -17.86 -16.50
CA GLY A 77 -10.90 -19.02 -17.22
C GLY A 77 -12.37 -18.92 -17.62
N ASP A 78 -13.11 -17.89 -17.18
CA ASP A 78 -14.50 -17.61 -17.55
C ASP A 78 -14.60 -16.46 -18.56
#